data_AF-A0A3M1XA88-F1
#
_entry.id   AF-A0A3M1XA88-F1
#
_cell.length_a   1.000
_cell.length_b   1.000
_cell.length_c   1.000
_cell.angle_alpha   90.00
_cell.angle_beta   90.00
_cell.angle_gamma   90.00
#
_symmetry.space_group_name_H-M   'P 1'
#
loop_
_entity.id
_entity.type
_entity.pdbx_description
1 polymer ?
#
loop_
_entity_poly.entity_id
_entity_poly.type
_entity_poly.pdbx_seq_one_letter_code
_entity_poly.pdbx_strand_id
1 'polypeptide(L)'
;PVEVEAADEAPGRRQATSLQVPGLVGGQQESGTSAASTTSVQAKAGQAKMVTDASGLAMAQSYLDQDQPEQALRLLDQLTGLSGEALAEQQWLVYKAHAAAGHSRRARKQLRHIASQPGPYQAEAQALLESDP
;
A
#
# COMPACT_ATOMS: atom_id res chain seq x y z
N PRO A 1 -42.11 34.42 54.11
CA PRO A 1 -43.27 33.98 53.30
C PRO A 1 -43.34 34.78 51.99
N VAL A 2 -43.25 34.26 50.77
CA VAL A 2 -43.41 32.94 50.13
C VAL A 2 -42.60 33.05 48.82
N GLU A 3 -41.61 32.19 48.57
CA GLU A 3 -41.63 31.03 47.66
C GLU A 3 -42.21 31.22 46.24
N VAL A 4 -41.56 30.50 45.32
CA VAL A 4 -41.91 30.06 43.96
C VAL A 4 -41.04 30.70 42.87
N GLU A 5 -39.89 30.11 42.52
CA GLU A 5 -39.62 28.90 41.68
C GLU A 5 -39.48 29.23 40.20
N ALA A 6 -38.38 28.74 39.65
CA ALA A 6 -37.90 28.94 38.29
C ALA A 6 -38.54 27.96 37.31
N ALA A 7 -38.76 28.40 36.08
CA ALA A 7 -38.89 27.52 34.92
C ALA A 7 -38.60 28.30 33.64
N ASP A 8 -37.52 27.94 32.94
CA ASP A 8 -37.47 28.02 31.49
C ASP A 8 -36.66 26.85 30.95
N GLU A 9 -37.05 26.38 29.78
CA GLU A 9 -37.19 25.00 29.36
C GLU A 9 -36.11 24.60 28.36
N ALA A 10 -35.62 23.35 28.40
CA ALA A 10 -35.31 22.61 27.17
C ALA A 10 -35.13 21.10 27.43
N PRO A 11 -35.49 20.22 26.47
CA PRO A 11 -35.91 18.86 26.79
C PRO A 11 -34.89 17.77 26.41
N GLY A 12 -34.96 16.68 27.18
CA GLY A 12 -34.82 15.33 26.64
C GLY A 12 -33.41 14.75 26.57
N ARG A 13 -33.15 13.74 27.41
CA ARG A 13 -33.08 12.35 26.95
C ARG A 13 -32.94 11.41 28.15
N ARG A 14 -33.86 10.44 28.17
CA ARG A 14 -33.92 9.32 29.12
C ARG A 14 -32.60 8.55 29.08
N GLN A 15 -31.95 8.37 30.23
CA GLN A 15 -31.00 7.28 30.39
C GLN A 15 -31.64 6.17 31.22
N ALA A 16 -31.55 4.99 30.63
CA ALA A 16 -32.12 3.75 31.10
C ALA A 16 -31.33 3.18 32.28
N THR A 17 -32.08 2.40 33.03
CA THR A 17 -31.74 1.58 34.17
C THR A 17 -30.60 0.57 33.92
N SER A 18 -29.88 0.27 35.00
CA SER A 18 -29.38 -1.05 35.45
C SER A 18 -28.63 -1.97 34.46
N LEU A 19 -27.41 -2.39 34.78
CA LEU A 19 -27.10 -3.51 35.70
C LEU A 19 -25.60 -3.77 35.70
N GLN A 20 -25.12 -4.16 36.87
CA GLN A 20 -23.74 -4.44 37.22
C GLN A 20 -23.30 -5.81 36.68
N VAL A 21 -22.16 -5.85 35.98
CA VAL A 21 -21.37 -7.08 35.74
C VAL A 21 -19.90 -6.78 36.09
N PRO A 22 -19.28 -7.49 37.05
CA PRO A 22 -17.88 -7.31 37.40
C PRO A 22 -17.01 -8.31 36.63
N GLY A 23 -15.97 -7.81 35.95
CA GLY A 23 -14.91 -8.70 35.46
C GLY A 23 -14.00 -8.08 34.40
N LEU A 24 -12.71 -8.10 34.71
CA LEU A 24 -11.57 -8.16 33.79
C LEU A 24 -10.97 -6.84 33.25
N VAL A 25 -9.98 -6.36 34.02
CA VAL A 25 -8.58 -6.02 33.64
C VAL A 25 -8.26 -5.40 32.27
N GLY A 26 -7.46 -4.32 32.33
CA GLY A 26 -6.66 -3.76 31.22
C GLY A 26 -7.49 -2.90 30.27
N GLY A 27 -7.22 -1.62 30.02
CA GLY A 27 -5.94 -0.93 29.87
C GLY A 27 -5.96 -0.27 28.49
N GLN A 28 -5.76 1.05 28.45
CA GLN A 28 -5.40 1.87 27.27
C GLN A 28 -6.45 1.95 26.14
N GLN A 29 -7.13 3.08 26.01
CA GLN A 29 -6.76 4.22 25.13
C GLN A 29 -6.93 3.94 23.62
N GLU A 30 -7.92 4.66 23.09
CA GLU A 30 -7.89 5.45 21.84
C GLU A 30 -7.81 4.79 20.46
N SER A 31 -8.76 5.29 19.66
CA SER A 31 -8.62 5.67 18.25
C SER A 31 -8.65 4.55 17.21
N GLY A 32 -9.80 4.46 16.55
CA GLY A 32 -10.01 3.58 15.42
C GLY A 32 -9.16 3.92 14.21
N THR A 33 -8.90 2.92 13.39
CA THR A 33 -8.75 3.04 11.94
C THR A 33 -9.23 1.73 11.31
N SER A 34 -10.11 1.84 10.32
CA SER A 34 -10.32 0.78 9.33
C SER A 34 -9.04 0.65 8.51
N ALA A 35 -8.46 -0.54 8.43
CA ALA A 35 -7.59 -0.92 7.33
C ALA A 35 -7.46 -2.45 7.23
N ALA A 36 -7.97 -2.96 6.11
CA ALA A 36 -7.50 -4.12 5.35
C ALA A 36 -6.87 -5.31 6.09
N SER A 37 -7.57 -6.44 6.01
CA SER A 37 -7.02 -7.79 6.14
C SER A 37 -5.72 -7.94 5.35
N THR A 38 -4.58 -7.95 6.03
CA THR A 38 -3.31 -8.44 5.47
C THR A 38 -3.03 -9.79 6.10
N THR A 39 -3.31 -10.84 5.33
CA THR A 39 -2.91 -12.21 5.64
C THR A 39 -1.39 -12.28 5.70
N SER A 40 -0.83 -12.18 6.90
CA SER A 40 0.58 -12.44 7.16
C SER A 40 0.83 -13.95 7.08
N VAL A 41 1.31 -14.44 5.93
CA VAL A 41 1.84 -15.80 5.84
C VAL A 41 3.30 -15.77 6.30
N GLN A 42 3.51 -16.13 7.56
CA GLN A 42 4.82 -16.21 8.18
C GLN A 42 5.58 -17.44 7.65
N ALA A 43 6.44 -17.23 6.65
CA ALA A 43 7.40 -18.24 6.20
C ALA A 43 8.71 -18.11 6.98
N LYS A 44 9.03 -19.17 7.70
CA LYS A 44 10.20 -19.37 8.55
C LYS A 44 11.41 -19.79 7.70
N ALA A 45 12.41 -18.93 7.51
CA ALA A 45 13.80 -19.35 7.24
C ALA A 45 14.76 -18.14 7.17
N GLY A 46 15.78 -18.14 8.03
CA GLY A 46 17.10 -17.57 7.73
C GLY A 46 17.21 -16.05 7.73
N GLN A 47 18.31 -15.54 8.27
CA GLN A 47 18.66 -14.13 8.14
C GLN A 47 19.01 -13.79 6.69
N ALA A 48 18.01 -13.45 5.88
CA ALA A 48 18.16 -12.50 4.81
C ALA A 48 17.21 -11.35 5.16
N LYS A 49 17.70 -10.11 5.18
CA LYS A 49 16.82 -8.95 5.29
C LYS A 49 15.85 -9.03 4.10
N MET A 50 14.67 -9.63 4.29
CA MET A 50 13.56 -9.49 3.37
C MET A 50 13.26 -8.01 3.38
N VAL A 51 13.77 -7.31 2.37
CA VAL A 51 13.25 -6.00 2.04
C VAL A 51 11.79 -6.27 1.72
N THR A 52 10.92 -5.90 2.65
CA THR A 52 9.47 -6.04 2.49
C THR A 52 9.08 -5.49 1.13
N ASP A 53 8.20 -6.20 0.44
CA ASP A 53 7.79 -5.97 -0.95
C ASP A 53 7.63 -4.47 -1.29
N ALA A 54 6.91 -3.73 -0.46
CA ALA A 54 6.69 -2.28 -0.62
C ALA A 54 7.94 -1.41 -0.40
N SER A 55 8.80 -1.76 0.56
CA SER A 55 10.05 -1.03 0.84
C SER A 55 11.08 -1.23 -0.29
N GLY A 56 11.04 -2.39 -0.94
CA GLY A 56 11.92 -2.72 -2.05
C GLY A 56 11.57 -1.95 -3.32
N LEU A 57 10.28 -1.87 -3.64
CA LEU A 57 9.80 -1.08 -4.76
C LEU A 57 10.11 0.41 -4.56
N ALA A 58 9.92 0.94 -3.35
CA ALA A 58 10.26 2.32 -3.02
C ALA A 58 11.76 2.60 -3.15
N MET A 59 12.64 1.68 -2.71
CA MET A 59 14.08 1.82 -2.90
C MET A 59 14.48 1.73 -4.39
N ALA A 60 13.87 0.83 -5.16
CA ALA A 60 14.14 0.71 -6.59
C ALA A 60 13.76 1.99 -7.33
N GLN A 61 12.60 2.57 -6.99
CA GLN A 61 12.18 3.88 -7.49
C GLN A 61 13.21 4.97 -7.11
N SER A 62 13.67 5.01 -5.86
CA SER A 62 14.68 5.98 -5.43
C SER A 62 16.02 5.85 -6.18
N TYR A 63 16.43 4.62 -6.55
CA TYR A 63 17.60 4.44 -7.41
C TYR A 63 17.37 5.02 -8.81
N LEU A 64 16.17 4.88 -9.38
CA LEU A 64 15.83 5.52 -10.64
C LEU A 64 15.85 7.04 -10.56
N ASP A 65 15.31 7.61 -9.47
CA ASP A 65 15.34 9.05 -9.24
C ASP A 65 16.77 9.61 -9.07
N GLN A 66 17.72 8.77 -8.67
CA GLN A 66 19.15 9.09 -8.56
C GLN A 66 19.95 8.75 -9.84
N ASP A 67 19.28 8.46 -10.96
CA ASP A 67 19.91 8.06 -12.22
C ASP A 67 20.80 6.81 -12.10
N GLN A 68 20.42 5.88 -11.22
CA GLN A 68 21.09 4.61 -10.97
C GLN A 68 20.24 3.41 -11.44
N PRO A 69 19.97 3.28 -12.76
CA PRO A 69 19.05 2.26 -13.27
C PRO A 69 19.58 0.84 -13.13
N GLU A 70 20.90 0.62 -13.08
CA GLU A 70 21.49 -0.69 -12.84
C GLU A 70 21.26 -1.18 -11.40
N GLN A 71 21.38 -0.28 -10.42
CA GLN A 71 21.09 -0.58 -9.01
C GLN A 71 19.60 -0.88 -8.83
N ALA A 72 18.73 -0.10 -9.48
CA ALA A 72 17.30 -0.34 -9.48
C ALA A 72 16.96 -1.73 -10.04
N LEU A 73 17.53 -2.12 -11.19
CA LEU A 73 17.32 -3.45 -11.78
C LEU A 73 17.78 -4.58 -10.88
N ARG A 74 18.96 -4.46 -10.25
CA ARG A 74 19.45 -5.48 -9.32
C ARG A 74 18.55 -5.64 -8.11
N LEU A 75 18.02 -4.54 -7.59
CA LEU A 75 17.09 -4.59 -6.47
C LEU A 75 15.76 -5.22 -6.91
N LEU A 76 15.21 -4.82 -8.05
CA LEU A 76 13.96 -5.38 -8.58
C LEU A 76 14.06 -6.87 -8.87
N ASP A 77 15.22 -7.37 -9.31
CA ASP A 77 15.49 -8.80 -9.51
C ASP A 77 15.49 -9.59 -8.18
N GLN A 78 15.90 -8.94 -7.08
CA GLN A 78 15.87 -9.53 -5.74
C GLN A 78 14.48 -9.54 -5.12
N LEU A 79 13.54 -8.71 -5.60
CA LEU A 79 12.15 -8.73 -5.16
C LEU A 79 11.44 -9.93 -5.79
N THR A 80 11.16 -10.92 -4.96
CA THR A 80 10.48 -12.16 -5.35
C THR A 80 9.27 -12.39 -4.46
N GLY A 81 8.27 -13.12 -4.96
CA GLY A 81 7.03 -13.38 -4.20
C GLY A 81 5.96 -12.29 -4.31
N LEU A 82 6.20 -11.25 -5.11
CA LEU A 82 5.24 -10.19 -5.41
C LEU A 82 4.03 -10.74 -6.17
N SER A 83 2.84 -10.24 -5.83
CA SER A 83 1.59 -10.60 -6.51
C SER A 83 0.63 -9.41 -6.57
N GLY A 84 -0.34 -9.48 -7.50
CA GLY A 84 -1.35 -8.43 -7.68
C GLY A 84 -0.73 -7.09 -8.07
N GLU A 85 -1.08 -6.04 -7.32
CA GLU A 85 -0.67 -4.66 -7.60
C GLU A 85 0.84 -4.45 -7.43
N ALA A 86 1.46 -5.05 -6.41
CA ALA A 86 2.89 -4.92 -6.17
C ALA A 86 3.74 -5.57 -7.28
N LEU A 87 3.24 -6.65 -7.89
CA LEU A 87 3.87 -7.26 -9.07
C LEU A 87 3.73 -6.35 -10.29
N ALA A 88 2.56 -5.75 -10.50
CA ALA A 88 2.35 -4.79 -11.59
C ALA A 88 3.28 -3.58 -11.45
N GLU A 89 3.46 -3.08 -10.23
CA GLU A 89 4.37 -1.96 -9.94
C GLU A 89 5.84 -2.34 -10.12
N GLN A 90 6.25 -3.54 -9.70
CA GLN A 90 7.59 -4.06 -10.01
C GLN A 90 7.85 -4.11 -11.51
N GLN A 91 6.92 -4.67 -12.29
CA GLN A 91 7.07 -4.76 -13.74
C GLN A 91 7.18 -3.38 -14.38
N TRP A 92 6.42 -2.40 -13.87
CA TRP A 92 6.49 -1.02 -14.30
C TRP A 92 7.84 -0.36 -13.98
N LEU A 93 8.36 -0.58 -12.77
CA LEU A 93 9.69 -0.11 -12.37
C LEU A 93 10.80 -0.76 -13.21
N VAL A 94 10.68 -2.06 -13.54
CA VAL A 94 11.63 -2.76 -14.42
C VAL A 94 11.64 -2.13 -15.82
N TYR A 95 10.47 -1.76 -16.34
CA TYR A 95 10.36 -1.03 -17.60
C TYR A 95 11.10 0.31 -17.53
N LYS A 96 10.79 1.16 -16.52
CA LYS A 96 11.44 2.46 -16.33
C LYS A 96 12.96 2.34 -16.19
N ALA A 97 13.42 1.33 -15.45
CA ALA A 97 14.83 1.05 -15.28
C ALA A 97 15.53 0.62 -16.58
N HIS A 98 14.88 -0.22 -17.39
CA HIS A 98 15.40 -0.56 -18.71
C HIS A 98 15.41 0.63 -19.67
N ALA A 99 14.41 1.50 -19.62
CA ALA A 99 14.35 2.70 -20.44
C ALA A 99 15.48 3.67 -20.06
N ALA A 100 15.66 3.94 -18.76
CA ALA A 100 16.73 4.79 -18.24
C ALA A 100 18.14 4.23 -18.52
N ALA A 101 18.32 2.90 -18.46
CA ALA A 101 19.59 2.24 -18.82
C ALA A 101 19.88 2.23 -20.34
N GLY A 102 19.01 2.78 -21.19
CA GLY A 102 19.17 2.74 -22.65
C GLY A 102 18.93 1.35 -23.26
N HIS A 103 18.29 0.43 -22.52
CA HIS A 103 17.97 -0.92 -22.99
C HIS A 103 16.61 -0.96 -23.71
N SER A 104 16.45 -0.18 -24.80
CA SER A 104 15.17 0.04 -25.48
C SER A 104 14.46 -1.25 -25.89
N ARG A 105 15.20 -2.28 -26.33
CA ARG A 105 14.61 -3.58 -26.70
C ARG A 105 14.01 -4.32 -25.50
N ARG A 106 14.67 -4.27 -24.34
CA ARG A 106 14.18 -4.90 -23.10
C ARG A 106 13.02 -4.10 -22.51
N ALA A 107 13.13 -2.77 -22.54
CA ALA A 107 12.06 -1.86 -22.14
C ALA A 107 10.78 -2.11 -22.96
N ARG A 108 10.86 -2.10 -24.29
CA ARG A 108 9.70 -2.40 -25.16
C ARG A 108 9.12 -3.80 -24.93
N LYS A 109 9.98 -4.81 -24.73
CA LYS A 109 9.50 -6.17 -24.42
C LYS A 109 8.71 -6.20 -23.10
N GLN A 110 9.21 -5.52 -22.08
CA GLN A 110 8.54 -5.40 -20.79
C GLN A 110 7.22 -4.63 -20.91
N LEU A 111 7.23 -3.52 -21.64
CA LEU A 111 6.05 -2.71 -21.89
C LEU A 111 4.95 -3.50 -22.61
N ARG A 112 5.31 -4.29 -23.63
CA ARG A 112 4.38 -5.19 -24.33
C ARG A 112 3.80 -6.27 -23.40
N HIS A 113 4.60 -6.76 -22.47
CA HIS A 113 4.13 -7.71 -21.46
C HIS A 113 3.09 -7.07 -20.54
N ILE A 114 3.36 -5.87 -20.01
CA ILE A 114 2.44 -5.12 -19.15
C ILE A 114 1.15 -4.78 -19.91
N ALA A 115 1.25 -4.30 -21.15
CA ALA A 115 0.11 -3.98 -22.00
C ALA A 115 -0.78 -5.19 -22.33
N SER A 116 -0.21 -6.40 -22.30
CA SER A 116 -0.93 -7.65 -22.57
C SER A 116 -1.66 -8.22 -21.36
N GLN A 117 -1.42 -7.69 -20.17
CA GLN A 117 -2.06 -8.13 -18.92
C GLN A 117 -3.05 -7.08 -18.43
N PRO A 118 -4.21 -7.49 -17.89
CA PRO A 118 -5.10 -6.57 -17.21
C PRO A 118 -4.45 -6.08 -15.92
N GLY A 119 -4.32 -4.77 -15.76
CA GLY A 119 -3.66 -4.17 -14.59
C GLY A 119 -3.66 -2.65 -14.61
N PRO A 120 -3.23 -2.01 -13.52
CA PRO A 120 -3.27 -0.55 -13.37
C PRO A 120 -2.43 0.18 -14.43
N TYR A 121 -1.33 -0.43 -14.89
CA TYR A 121 -0.43 0.14 -15.89
C TYR A 121 -0.73 -0.31 -17.32
N GLN A 122 -1.82 -1.04 -17.58
CA GLN A 122 -2.12 -1.57 -18.91
C GLN A 122 -2.33 -0.45 -19.94
N ALA A 123 -3.22 0.50 -19.63
CA ALA A 123 -3.55 1.59 -20.54
C ALA A 123 -2.34 2.50 -20.79
N GLU A 124 -1.55 2.77 -19.75
CA GLU A 124 -0.33 3.56 -19.85
C GLU A 124 0.74 2.85 -20.69
N ALA A 125 0.89 1.53 -20.52
CA ALA A 125 1.81 0.73 -21.33
C ALA A 125 1.40 0.68 -22.81
N GLN A 126 0.09 0.60 -23.10
CA GLN A 126 -0.41 0.67 -24.48
C GLN A 126 -0.14 2.04 -25.10
N ALA A 127 -0.48 3.11 -24.39
CA ALA A 127 -0.24 4.48 -24.87
C ALA A 127 1.25 4.75 -25.16
N LEU A 128 2.16 4.24 -24.33
CA LEU A 128 3.60 4.36 -24.56
C LEU A 128 4.10 3.53 -25.75
N LEU A 129 3.53 2.34 -25.99
CA LEU A 129 3.83 1.54 -27.18
C LEU A 129 3.34 2.21 -28.47
N GLU A 130 2.23 2.92 -28.41
CA GLU A 130 1.69 3.67 -29.54
C GLU A 130 2.46 4.98 -29.80
N SER A 131 3.05 5.57 -28.75
CA SER A 131 3.80 6.82 -28.83
C SER A 131 5.24 6.66 -29.32
N ASP A 132 5.82 5.47 -29.21
CA ASP A 132 7.21 5.17 -29.61
C ASP A 132 7.21 4.20 -30.82
N PRO A 133 7.12 4.69 -32.08
CA PRO A 133 7.12 3.86 -33.30
C PRO A 133 8.45 3.14 -33.53
#